data_AF-A0A849U234-F1
#
_entry.id   AF-A0A849U234-F1
#
_cell.length_a   1.000
_cell.length_b   1.000
_cell.length_c   1.000
_cell.angle_alpha   90.00
_cell.angle_beta   90.00
_cell.angle_gamma   90.00
#
_symmetry.space_group_name_H-M   'P 1'
#
loop_
_entity.id
_entity.type
_entity.pdbx_description
1 polymer ?
#
loop_
_entity_poly.entity_id
_entity_poly.type
_entity_poly.pdbx_seq_one_letter_code
_entity_poly.pdbx_strand_id
1 'polypeptide(L)'
;LEIAPWLPLAEPEPTPRLILVETVTPIARQDQHSGPPAQSFEFLECPPQPKAKSLPTAKSEAPSYGRHQALDAFALYNDLALKCGLPQAAKLTPQREKAVIARLKTYGIEGWLKALVKIEKSSFLRGRNDRNWRADLDFLLQASSFDKVIDGRYDDPNLAKNASGSQKTEAEREKARREMRAVAGLSS
;
A
#
# COMPACT_ATOMS: atom_id res chain seq x y z
N LEU A 1 16.16 32.89 -67.15
CA LEU A 1 14.87 32.83 -66.44
C LEU A 1 15.16 32.25 -65.07
N GLU A 2 15.59 33.14 -64.18
CA GLU A 2 16.16 32.82 -62.87
C GLU A 2 15.19 33.39 -61.86
N ILE A 3 14.44 32.52 -61.18
CA ILE A 3 13.50 32.93 -60.14
C ILE A 3 14.03 32.29 -58.85
N ALA A 4 14.78 33.08 -58.09
CA ALA A 4 15.14 32.75 -56.73
C ALA A 4 13.89 32.92 -55.83
N PRO A 5 13.45 31.88 -55.10
CA PRO A 5 12.42 32.03 -54.10
C PRO A 5 13.03 32.66 -52.83
N TRP A 6 12.45 33.80 -52.48
CA TRP A 6 12.66 34.55 -51.25
C TRP A 6 12.25 33.69 -50.02
N LEU A 7 13.16 33.57 -49.05
CA LEU A 7 12.86 33.50 -47.61
C LEU A 7 12.95 34.97 -47.11
N PRO A 8 12.29 35.43 -46.02
CA PRO A 8 11.84 34.66 -44.85
C PRO A 8 10.49 35.09 -44.22
N LEU A 9 9.78 34.17 -43.56
CA LEU A 9 8.78 34.57 -42.56
C LEU A 9 9.13 33.89 -41.24
N ALA A 10 9.80 34.67 -40.39
CA ALA A 10 10.10 34.32 -39.02
C ALA A 10 8.79 34.01 -38.28
N GLU A 11 8.69 32.78 -37.78
CA GLU A 11 7.66 32.39 -36.83
C GLU A 11 7.90 33.14 -35.51
N PRO A 12 6.88 33.75 -34.89
CA PRO A 12 7.03 34.31 -33.56
C PRO A 12 7.08 33.17 -32.52
N GLU A 13 8.24 33.04 -31.88
CA GLU A 13 8.51 32.22 -30.69
C GLU A 13 7.40 32.32 -29.61
N PRO A 14 7.11 31.23 -28.87
CA PRO A 14 6.13 31.26 -27.79
C PRO A 14 6.67 32.10 -26.62
N THR A 15 5.95 33.17 -26.30
CA THR A 15 6.26 34.04 -25.15
C THR A 15 6.13 33.25 -23.83
N PRO A 16 7.16 33.27 -22.95
CA PRO A 16 7.01 32.78 -21.59
C PRO A 16 6.16 33.76 -20.78
N ARG A 17 5.04 33.28 -20.23
CA ARG A 17 4.26 34.01 -19.21
C ARG A 17 5.11 34.18 -17.96
N LEU A 18 5.64 35.39 -17.77
CA LEU A 18 6.22 35.88 -16.52
C LEU A 18 5.13 35.90 -15.44
N ILE A 19 5.22 35.00 -14.46
CA ILE A 19 4.49 35.14 -13.20
C ILE A 19 5.35 36.04 -12.30
N LEU A 20 4.96 37.30 -12.22
CA LEU A 20 5.42 38.25 -11.22
C LEU A 20 4.77 37.85 -9.89
N VAL A 21 5.50 37.18 -9.00
CA VAL A 21 5.13 37.14 -7.59
C VAL A 21 6.02 38.16 -6.89
N GLU A 22 5.39 39.28 -6.57
CA GLU A 22 6.01 40.40 -5.88
C GLU A 22 6.48 39.99 -4.49
N THR A 23 7.66 40.49 -4.17
CA THR A 23 8.36 40.42 -2.90
C THR A 23 7.58 41.13 -1.80
N VAL A 24 7.30 40.43 -0.69
CA VAL A 24 7.01 41.08 0.59
C VAL A 24 8.22 40.94 1.52
N THR A 25 8.56 42.09 2.08
CA THR A 25 9.75 42.52 2.82
C THR A 25 9.81 41.95 4.26
N PRO A 26 10.98 42.03 4.92
CA PRO A 26 11.27 41.31 6.15
C PRO A 26 10.73 42.01 7.40
N ILE A 27 10.20 41.22 8.34
CA ILE A 27 9.91 41.68 9.70
C ILE A 27 11.17 41.50 10.56
N ALA A 28 11.70 42.62 11.04
CA ALA A 28 12.78 42.68 12.00
C ALA A 28 12.22 42.68 13.43
N ARG A 29 12.83 41.83 14.28
CA ARG A 29 13.15 41.99 15.71
C ARG A 29 12.04 42.37 16.71
N GLN A 30 11.86 41.54 17.75
CA GLN A 30 12.53 41.80 19.04
C GLN A 30 12.43 40.63 20.04
N ASP A 31 13.60 40.32 20.61
CA ASP A 31 13.84 39.64 21.88
C ASP A 31 13.00 40.21 23.03
N GLN A 32 12.38 39.33 23.83
CA GLN A 32 12.30 39.49 25.28
C GLN A 32 12.44 38.13 25.96
N HIS A 33 13.49 38.02 26.75
CA HIS A 33 13.79 36.89 27.62
C HIS A 33 12.86 36.90 28.84
N SER A 34 12.25 35.76 29.14
CA SER A 34 11.96 35.33 30.51
C SER A 34 11.81 33.82 30.52
N GLY A 35 12.93 33.14 30.72
CA GLY A 35 12.91 31.76 31.21
C GLY A 35 12.53 31.76 32.69
N PRO A 36 11.64 30.87 33.10
CA PRO A 36 11.90 30.11 34.31
C PRO A 36 11.46 28.64 34.16
N PRO A 37 11.66 27.84 35.21
CA PRO A 37 12.86 27.08 35.50
C PRO A 37 12.78 25.65 34.94
N ALA A 38 13.93 24.99 34.92
CA ALA A 38 14.05 23.56 34.72
C ALA A 38 13.04 22.80 35.60
N GLN A 39 11.96 22.34 34.98
CA GLN A 39 11.28 21.13 35.41
C GLN A 39 11.63 20.08 34.37
N SER A 40 12.67 19.35 34.74
CA SER A 40 13.00 17.99 34.34
C SER A 40 11.72 17.17 34.16
N PHE A 41 11.16 17.20 32.96
CA PHE A 41 10.44 16.06 32.46
C PHE A 41 11.53 15.15 31.92
N GLU A 42 11.97 14.23 32.78
CA GLU A 42 12.68 13.03 32.36
C GLU A 42 11.82 12.36 31.30
N PHE A 43 12.06 12.77 30.05
CA PHE A 43 11.71 12.02 28.88
C PHE A 43 12.53 10.75 29.00
N LEU A 44 11.96 9.77 29.69
CA LEU A 44 12.51 8.44 29.83
C LEU A 44 12.82 7.98 28.41
N GLU A 45 14.11 8.06 28.09
CA GLU A 45 14.73 7.34 27.00
C GLU A 45 14.15 5.95 27.05
N CYS A 46 13.29 5.64 26.09
CA CYS A 46 12.77 4.30 25.95
C CYS A 46 14.02 3.44 25.76
N PRO A 47 14.33 2.56 26.74
CA PRO A 47 15.62 1.93 26.83
C PRO A 47 15.92 1.15 25.54
N PRO A 48 17.19 1.06 25.13
CA PRO A 48 17.58 0.18 24.05
C PRO A 48 17.06 -1.22 24.38
N GLN A 49 16.22 -1.75 23.47
CA GLN A 49 15.63 -3.09 23.58
C GLN A 49 16.66 -4.06 24.16
N PRO A 50 16.39 -4.68 25.33
CA PRO A 50 17.36 -5.53 25.98
C PRO A 50 17.68 -6.71 25.07
N LYS A 51 18.98 -6.91 24.82
CA LYS A 51 19.54 -8.16 24.32
C LYS A 51 19.21 -9.26 25.33
N ALA A 52 18.03 -9.86 25.23
CA ALA A 52 17.68 -11.04 25.99
C ALA A 52 18.38 -12.26 25.38
N LYS A 53 19.61 -12.52 25.83
CA LYS A 53 20.14 -13.88 25.86
C LYS A 53 19.47 -14.59 27.03
N SER A 54 18.64 -15.59 26.73
CA SER A 54 18.57 -16.93 27.32
C SER A 54 17.13 -17.42 27.56
N LEU A 55 16.71 -18.40 26.74
CA LEU A 55 15.87 -19.51 27.19
C LEU A 55 16.64 -20.82 26.90
N PRO A 56 16.74 -21.76 27.85
CA PRO A 56 17.37 -23.05 27.62
C PRO A 56 16.37 -24.08 27.04
N THR A 57 16.84 -24.78 26.00
CA THR A 57 16.53 -26.16 25.56
C THR A 57 15.08 -26.67 25.65
N ALA A 58 14.43 -26.71 24.50
CA ALA A 58 13.68 -27.89 24.06
C ALA A 58 13.93 -28.05 22.55
N LYS A 59 14.35 -29.24 22.13
CA LYS A 59 14.37 -29.64 20.71
C LYS A 59 12.94 -29.56 20.18
N SER A 60 12.62 -28.45 19.51
CA SER A 60 11.49 -28.37 18.58
C SER A 60 12.07 -27.88 17.28
N GLU A 61 11.93 -28.68 16.23
CA GLU A 61 12.49 -28.50 14.89
C GLU A 61 11.96 -27.21 14.25
N ALA A 62 12.48 -26.06 14.65
CA ALA A 62 12.17 -24.81 13.96
C ALA A 62 12.77 -24.91 12.56
N PRO A 63 11.99 -24.74 11.47
CA PRO A 63 12.54 -24.74 10.13
C PRO A 63 13.57 -23.61 10.02
N SER A 64 14.83 -23.99 9.77
CA SER A 64 15.91 -23.03 9.52
C SER A 64 15.71 -22.44 8.13
N TYR A 65 15.15 -21.23 8.07
CA TYR A 65 15.01 -20.49 6.81
C TYR A 65 16.34 -19.85 6.43
N GLY A 66 16.93 -20.32 5.32
CA GLY A 66 18.15 -19.82 4.73
C GLY A 66 17.94 -19.24 3.33
N ARG A 67 19.05 -19.08 2.61
CA ARG A 67 19.07 -18.49 1.26
C ARG A 67 18.18 -19.24 0.27
N HIS A 68 18.18 -20.57 0.30
CA HIS A 68 17.41 -21.38 -0.65
C HIS A 68 15.90 -21.12 -0.52
N GLN A 69 15.38 -21.11 0.71
CA GLN A 69 13.97 -20.81 0.96
C GLN A 69 13.61 -19.37 0.58
N ALA A 70 14.55 -18.43 0.73
CA ALA A 70 14.35 -17.05 0.27
C ALA A 70 14.27 -16.96 -1.26
N LEU A 71 15.05 -17.77 -1.98
CA LEU A 71 14.99 -17.87 -3.44
C LEU A 71 13.66 -18.47 -3.89
N ASP A 72 13.18 -19.53 -3.22
CA ASP A 72 11.89 -20.14 -3.54
C ASP A 72 10.73 -19.15 -3.32
N ALA A 73 10.71 -18.47 -2.17
CA ALA A 73 9.73 -17.45 -1.85
C ALA A 73 9.74 -16.28 -2.86
N PHE A 74 10.93 -15.88 -3.31
CA PHE A 74 11.11 -14.86 -4.33
C PHE A 74 10.60 -15.31 -5.71
N ALA A 75 10.89 -16.56 -6.10
CA ALA A 75 10.37 -17.14 -7.34
C ALA A 75 8.83 -17.19 -7.32
N LEU A 76 8.24 -17.67 -6.22
CA LEU A 76 6.78 -17.69 -6.03
C LEU A 76 6.14 -16.31 -6.16
N TYR A 77 6.76 -15.27 -5.60
CA TYR A 77 6.29 -13.90 -5.78
C TYR A 77 6.34 -13.47 -7.25
N ASN A 78 7.45 -13.74 -7.95
CA ASN A 78 7.59 -13.35 -9.36
C ASN A 78 6.61 -14.09 -10.28
N ASP A 79 6.34 -15.37 -10.02
CA ASP A 79 5.32 -16.15 -10.72
C ASP A 79 3.92 -15.55 -10.53
N LEU A 80 3.59 -15.14 -9.30
CA LEU A 80 2.34 -14.44 -9.03
C LEU A 80 2.31 -13.09 -9.75
N ALA A 81 3.42 -12.35 -9.72
CA ALA A 81 3.50 -11.04 -10.33
C ALA A 81 3.26 -11.11 -11.85
N LEU A 82 3.78 -12.13 -12.52
CA LEU A 82 3.47 -12.42 -13.92
C LEU A 82 1.98 -12.68 -14.15
N LYS A 83 1.36 -13.53 -13.31
CA LYS A 83 -0.08 -13.88 -13.43
C LYS A 83 -1.00 -12.69 -13.19
N CYS A 84 -0.67 -11.83 -12.23
CA CYS A 84 -1.51 -10.70 -11.81
C CYS A 84 -1.15 -9.36 -12.47
N GLY A 85 -0.08 -9.31 -13.26
CA GLY A 85 0.45 -8.06 -13.82
C GLY A 85 1.01 -7.11 -12.76
N LEU A 86 1.61 -7.64 -11.70
CA LEU A 86 2.32 -6.84 -10.68
C LEU A 86 3.75 -6.56 -11.14
N PRO A 87 4.41 -5.52 -10.60
CA PRO A 87 5.83 -5.29 -10.82
C PRO A 87 6.67 -6.47 -10.31
N GLN A 88 7.40 -7.08 -11.23
CA GLN A 88 8.35 -8.17 -10.94
C GLN A 88 9.64 -7.63 -10.33
N ALA A 89 10.24 -8.40 -9.43
CA ALA A 89 11.54 -8.08 -8.88
C ALA A 89 12.63 -8.74 -9.72
N ALA A 90 13.50 -7.94 -10.34
CA ALA A 90 14.56 -8.46 -11.20
C ALA A 90 15.70 -9.16 -10.44
N LYS A 91 15.98 -8.73 -9.20
CA LYS A 91 17.10 -9.23 -8.40
C LYS A 91 16.71 -9.41 -6.95
N LEU A 92 17.16 -10.51 -6.36
CA LEU A 92 17.16 -10.74 -4.92
C LEU A 92 18.45 -10.13 -4.33
N THR A 93 18.37 -8.86 -3.94
CA THR A 93 19.47 -8.17 -3.25
C THR A 93 19.66 -8.77 -1.84
N PRO A 94 20.84 -8.63 -1.21
CA PRO A 94 21.06 -9.14 0.14
C PRO A 94 20.13 -8.51 1.19
N GLN A 95 19.65 -7.28 0.94
CA GLN A 95 18.64 -6.64 1.79
C GLN A 95 17.27 -7.31 1.65
N ARG A 96 16.82 -7.56 0.41
CA ARG A 96 15.56 -8.27 0.15
C ARG A 96 15.59 -9.70 0.67
N GLU A 97 16.69 -10.41 0.47
CA GLU A 97 16.91 -11.76 1.01
C GLU A 97 16.73 -11.79 2.53
N LYS A 98 17.39 -10.88 3.26
CA LYS A 98 17.23 -10.77 4.72
C LYS A 98 15.79 -10.49 5.12
N ALA A 99 15.09 -9.62 4.38
CA ALA A 99 13.69 -9.30 4.66
C ALA A 99 12.75 -10.49 4.38
N VAL A 100 12.96 -11.24 3.28
CA VAL A 100 12.21 -12.47 2.98
C VAL A 100 12.43 -13.48 4.09
N ILE A 101 13.68 -13.74 4.48
CA ILE A 101 14.01 -14.67 5.56
C ILE A 101 13.35 -14.23 6.87
N ALA A 102 13.29 -12.93 7.16
CA ALA A 102 12.59 -12.43 8.34
C ALA A 102 11.09 -12.75 8.29
N ARG A 103 10.41 -12.59 7.14
CA ARG A 103 8.99 -12.95 7.00
C ARG A 103 8.76 -14.46 7.12
N LEU A 104 9.62 -15.26 6.50
CA LEU A 104 9.56 -16.72 6.62
C LEU A 104 9.77 -17.17 8.07
N LYS A 105 10.66 -16.54 8.82
CA LYS A 105 10.85 -16.84 10.25
C LYS A 105 9.63 -16.51 11.10
N THR A 106 8.92 -15.43 10.78
CA THR A 106 7.74 -15.00 11.57
C THR A 106 6.49 -15.81 11.23
N TYR A 107 6.23 -16.05 9.94
CA TYR A 107 4.95 -16.58 9.47
C TYR A 107 5.05 -17.95 8.79
N GLY A 108 6.27 -18.45 8.59
CA GLY A 108 6.54 -19.65 7.81
C GLY A 108 6.31 -19.47 6.32
N ILE A 109 6.53 -20.56 5.58
CA ILE A 109 6.21 -20.64 4.15
C ILE A 109 4.69 -20.56 3.92
N GLU A 110 3.90 -21.16 4.81
CA GLU A 110 2.43 -21.12 4.76
C GLU A 110 1.90 -19.69 4.82
N GLY A 111 2.44 -18.86 5.71
CA GLY A 111 2.08 -17.46 5.78
C GLY A 111 2.48 -16.70 4.54
N TRP A 112 3.66 -16.97 3.96
CA TRP A 112 4.06 -16.38 2.69
C TRP A 112 3.08 -16.72 1.56
N LEU A 113 2.72 -17.99 1.41
CA LEU A 113 1.73 -18.44 0.43
C LEU A 113 0.35 -17.80 0.66
N LYS A 114 -0.08 -17.71 1.92
CA LYS A 114 -1.34 -17.05 2.28
C LYS A 114 -1.34 -15.58 1.90
N ALA A 115 -0.23 -14.86 2.11
CA ALA A 115 -0.10 -13.47 1.69
C ALA A 115 -0.22 -13.34 0.16
N LEU A 116 0.45 -14.22 -0.59
CA LEU A 116 0.35 -14.25 -2.06
C LEU A 116 -1.10 -14.48 -2.53
N VAL A 117 -1.81 -15.46 -1.96
CA VAL A 117 -3.23 -15.71 -2.30
C VAL A 117 -4.11 -14.49 -2.01
N LYS A 118 -3.84 -13.75 -0.94
CA LYS A 118 -4.58 -12.52 -0.64
C LYS A 118 -4.28 -11.39 -1.61
N ILE A 119 -3.02 -11.25 -2.05
CA ILE A 119 -2.64 -10.31 -3.11
C ILE A 119 -3.39 -10.64 -4.41
N GLU A 120 -3.46 -11.91 -4.79
CA GLU A 120 -4.17 -12.35 -5.99
C GLU A 120 -5.67 -11.99 -5.96
N LYS A 121 -6.29 -12.11 -4.79
CA LYS A 121 -7.72 -11.81 -4.58
C LYS A 121 -8.02 -10.31 -4.47
N SER A 122 -7.06 -9.50 -4.03
CA SER A 122 -7.26 -8.06 -3.81
C SER A 122 -7.19 -7.28 -5.12
N SER A 123 -8.29 -6.62 -5.48
CA SER A 123 -8.31 -5.70 -6.61
C SER A 123 -7.43 -4.48 -6.39
N PHE A 124 -7.36 -3.98 -5.15
CA PHE A 124 -6.58 -2.80 -4.78
C PHE A 124 -5.08 -3.04 -4.95
N LEU A 125 -4.56 -4.16 -4.43
CA LEU A 125 -3.13 -4.50 -4.51
C LEU A 125 -2.69 -4.75 -5.97
N ARG A 126 -3.62 -5.13 -6.85
CA ARG A 126 -3.40 -5.32 -8.29
C ARG A 126 -3.54 -4.05 -9.13
N GLY A 127 -3.78 -2.89 -8.52
CA GLY A 127 -3.91 -1.61 -9.22
C GLY A 127 -5.25 -1.34 -9.88
N ARG A 128 -6.32 -2.01 -9.43
CA ARG A 128 -7.70 -1.57 -9.72
C ARG A 128 -8.12 -0.48 -8.72
N ASN A 129 -7.35 0.61 -8.68
CA ASN A 129 -7.64 1.83 -7.94
C ASN A 129 -7.44 3.04 -8.86
N ASP A 130 -7.94 4.21 -8.47
CA ASP A 130 -7.90 5.44 -9.30
C ASP A 130 -6.48 5.92 -9.64
N ARG A 131 -5.48 5.44 -8.88
CA ARG A 131 -4.07 5.82 -9.04
C ARG A 131 -3.25 4.75 -9.76
N ASN A 132 -3.90 3.67 -10.21
CA ASN A 132 -3.27 2.48 -10.77
C ASN A 132 -2.08 1.94 -9.97
N TRP A 133 -2.08 2.15 -8.65
CA TRP A 133 -0.99 1.73 -7.77
C TRP A 133 -1.00 0.22 -7.58
N ARG A 134 0.14 -0.43 -7.79
CA ARG A 134 0.31 -1.88 -7.71
C ARG A 134 1.29 -2.24 -6.61
N ALA A 135 1.00 -3.30 -5.87
CA ALA A 135 1.90 -3.84 -4.86
C ALA A 135 3.16 -4.42 -5.52
N ASP A 136 4.31 -4.02 -5.00
CA ASP A 136 5.63 -4.52 -5.35
C ASP A 136 6.20 -5.44 -4.26
N LEU A 137 7.34 -6.07 -4.55
CA LEU A 137 7.99 -6.95 -3.60
C LEU A 137 8.39 -6.19 -2.33
N ASP A 138 8.92 -4.97 -2.46
CA ASP A 138 9.40 -4.22 -1.30
C ASP A 138 8.23 -3.84 -0.38
N PHE A 139 7.07 -3.48 -0.95
CA PHE A 139 5.82 -3.35 -0.19
C PHE A 139 5.50 -4.61 0.62
N LEU A 140 5.56 -5.79 0.01
CA LEU A 140 5.27 -7.05 0.70
C LEU A 140 6.31 -7.40 1.78
N LEU A 141 7.57 -6.97 1.62
CA LEU A 141 8.64 -7.24 2.58
C LEU A 141 8.54 -6.38 3.86
N GLN A 142 7.83 -5.25 3.81
CA GLN A 142 7.57 -4.43 4.99
C GLN A 142 6.70 -5.19 6.01
N ALA A 143 7.12 -5.22 7.29
CA ALA A 143 6.38 -5.93 8.34
C ALA A 143 4.91 -5.47 8.43
N SER A 144 4.71 -4.15 8.58
CA SER A 144 3.36 -3.58 8.71
C SER A 144 2.45 -3.89 7.52
N SER A 145 3.00 -3.90 6.31
CA SER A 145 2.24 -4.20 5.10
C SER A 145 1.90 -5.69 5.03
N PHE A 146 2.86 -6.56 5.34
CA PHE A 146 2.65 -8.01 5.38
C PHE A 146 1.55 -8.40 6.37
N ASP A 147 1.57 -7.84 7.58
CA ASP A 147 0.57 -8.09 8.62
C ASP A 147 -0.82 -7.68 8.11
N LYS A 148 -0.95 -6.48 7.53
CA LYS A 148 -2.20 -5.98 6.94
C LYS A 148 -2.70 -6.88 5.81
N VAL A 149 -1.80 -7.42 4.98
CA VAL A 149 -2.17 -8.36 3.92
C VAL A 149 -2.72 -9.64 4.55
N ILE A 150 -2.00 -10.27 5.47
CA ILE A 150 -2.44 -11.49 6.16
C ILE A 150 -3.77 -11.30 6.89
N ASP A 151 -3.94 -10.17 7.58
CA ASP A 151 -5.16 -9.82 8.30
C ASP A 151 -6.33 -9.54 7.36
N GLY A 152 -6.06 -9.32 6.06
CA GLY A 152 -7.11 -9.07 5.06
C GLY A 152 -7.57 -7.63 4.99
N ARG A 153 -6.74 -6.69 5.43
CA ARG A 153 -7.05 -5.25 5.37
C ARG A 153 -7.30 -4.76 3.94
N TYR A 154 -6.77 -5.49 2.95
CA TYR A 154 -6.90 -5.20 1.52
C TYR A 154 -7.84 -6.16 0.79
N ASP A 155 -8.56 -7.04 1.51
CA ASP A 155 -9.51 -7.95 0.89
C ASP A 155 -10.69 -7.13 0.33
N ASP A 156 -11.16 -7.47 -0.88
CA ASP A 156 -12.18 -6.68 -1.56
C ASP A 156 -13.51 -6.73 -0.79
N PRO A 157 -14.06 -5.58 -0.35
CA PRO A 157 -15.30 -5.55 0.42
C PRO A 157 -16.50 -6.04 -0.40
N ASN A 158 -16.42 -5.97 -1.73
CA ASN A 158 -17.51 -6.38 -2.60
C ASN A 158 -17.64 -7.91 -2.69
N LEU A 159 -16.58 -8.69 -2.42
CA LEU A 159 -16.70 -10.15 -2.43
C LEU A 159 -17.44 -10.68 -1.19
N ALA A 160 -17.29 -10.00 -0.04
CA ALA A 160 -17.96 -10.36 1.22
C ALA A 160 -19.46 -9.99 1.25
N LYS A 161 -19.84 -8.91 0.55
CA LYS A 161 -21.26 -8.49 0.45
C LYS A 161 -22.09 -9.48 -0.35
N ASN A 162 -21.50 -10.13 -1.34
CA ASN A 162 -22.18 -11.11 -2.20
C ASN A 162 -22.43 -12.44 -1.47
N ALA A 163 -21.63 -12.75 -0.45
CA ALA A 163 -21.76 -13.96 0.35
C ALA A 163 -22.67 -13.79 1.58
N SER A 164 -22.97 -12.55 2.02
CA SER A 164 -23.79 -12.31 3.23
C SER A 164 -24.90 -11.27 3.12
N GLY A 165 -25.16 -10.67 1.96
CA GLY A 165 -26.21 -9.65 1.89
C GLY A 165 -26.71 -9.38 0.48
N SER A 166 -27.82 -10.04 0.12
CA SER A 166 -28.73 -9.55 -0.91
C SER A 166 -29.19 -8.13 -0.57
N GLN A 167 -28.44 -7.12 -1.02
CA GLN A 167 -28.98 -5.76 -1.11
C GLN A 167 -29.86 -5.72 -2.36
N LYS A 168 -31.12 -6.18 -2.19
CA LYS A 168 -32.17 -5.93 -3.17
C LYS A 168 -32.20 -4.43 -3.45
N THR A 169 -32.20 -4.09 -4.73
CA THR A 169 -32.31 -2.70 -5.20
C THR A 169 -33.56 -2.04 -4.62
N GLU A 170 -33.55 -0.73 -4.44
CA GLU A 170 -34.70 0.05 -3.92
C GLU A 170 -35.98 -0.27 -4.71
N ALA A 171 -35.86 -0.43 -6.03
CA ALA A 171 -36.94 -0.83 -6.93
C ALA A 171 -37.51 -2.23 -6.61
N GLU A 172 -36.67 -3.22 -6.30
CA GLU A 172 -37.14 -4.55 -5.89
C GLU A 172 -37.77 -4.54 -4.49
N ARG A 173 -37.26 -3.70 -3.58
CA ARG A 173 -37.85 -3.50 -2.26
C ARG A 173 -39.22 -2.83 -2.34
N GLU A 174 -39.35 -1.82 -3.20
CA GLU A 174 -40.60 -1.11 -3.42
C GLU A 174 -41.64 -2.00 -4.13
N LYS A 175 -41.22 -2.78 -5.12
CA LYS A 175 -42.07 -3.79 -5.76
C LYS A 175 -42.57 -4.83 -4.75
N ALA A 176 -41.68 -5.39 -3.91
CA ALA A 176 -42.06 -6.33 -2.87
C ALA A 176 -42.99 -5.71 -1.81
N ARG A 177 -42.77 -4.44 -1.44
CA ARG A 177 -43.64 -3.70 -0.51
C ARG A 177 -45.04 -3.47 -1.10
N ARG A 178 -45.11 -3.13 -2.39
CA ARG A 178 -46.37 -2.95 -3.13
C ARG A 178 -47.12 -4.26 -3.28
N GLU A 179 -46.43 -5.35 -3.59
CA GLU A 179 -47.01 -6.70 -3.64
C GLU A 179 -47.54 -7.14 -2.27
N MET A 180 -46.77 -6.98 -1.19
CA MET A 180 -47.25 -7.25 0.17
C MET A 180 -48.47 -6.41 0.55
N ARG A 181 -48.49 -5.12 0.19
CA ARG A 181 -49.65 -4.25 0.44
C ARG A 181 -50.89 -4.70 -0.34
N ALA A 182 -50.72 -5.18 -1.57
CA ALA A 182 -51.81 -5.71 -2.38
C ALA A 182 -52.35 -7.05 -1.83
N VAL A 183 -51.46 -7.92 -1.33
CA VAL A 183 -51.84 -9.21 -0.71
C VAL A 183 -52.50 -9.02 0.66
N ALA A 184 -52.10 -7.99 1.42
CA ALA A 184 -52.68 -7.67 2.72
C ALA A 184 -54.05 -6.95 2.65
N GLY A 185 -54.59 -6.70 1.45
CA GLY A 185 -55.98 -6.25 1.27
C GLY A 185 -56.33 -4.90 1.90
N LEU A 186 -55.36 -4.04 2.20
CA LEU A 186 -55.61 -2.72 2.77
C LEU A 186 -55.85 -1.69 1.65
N SER A 187 -57.08 -1.73 1.13
CA SER A 187 -57.66 -0.66 0.33
C SER A 187 -57.80 0.59 1.20
N SER A 188 -57.26 1.72 0.73
CA SER A 188 -57.77 3.06 1.07
C SER A 188 -58.17 3.73 -0.23
#